data_AF-A0A0Q7SZN6-F1
#
_entry.id   AF-A0A0Q7SZN6-F1
#
_cell.length_a   1.000
_cell.length_b   1.000
_cell.length_c   1.000
_cell.angle_alpha   90.00
_cell.angle_beta   90.00
_cell.angle_gamma   90.00
#
_symmetry.space_group_name_H-M   'P 1'
#
loop_
_entity.id
_entity.type
_entity.pdbx_description
1 polymer ?
#
loop_
_entity_poly.entity_id
_entity_poly.type
_entity_poly.pdbx_seq_one_letter_code
_entity_poly.pdbx_strand_id
1 'polypeptide(L)'
;MSSNPDLQRLSAALEYVDLAAGLYLAGGADQAARLLAAAAEQQLGDLVRLIDAPSATVDTRELLARIARAHRPAVVAPREVPTRDWDGEPVLADATRDEIVAFLRAAWFMLEAMGLAALAPERLQQAVDNSTVFGSAGALEPFV
;
A
#
# COMPACT_ATOMS: atom_id res chain seq x y z
N MET A 1 -21.82 6.47 -21.25
CA MET A 1 -20.83 6.67 -20.18
C MET A 1 -20.18 5.33 -19.89
N SER A 2 -19.20 4.92 -20.71
CA SER A 2 -18.48 3.67 -20.45
C SER A 2 -17.43 3.95 -19.40
N SER A 3 -17.74 3.64 -18.14
CA SER A 3 -16.74 3.58 -17.08
C SER A 3 -15.67 2.59 -17.51
N ASN A 4 -14.46 3.07 -17.81
CA ASN A 4 -13.38 2.22 -18.27
C ASN A 4 -13.02 1.25 -17.13
N PRO A 5 -13.10 -0.08 -17.33
CA PRO A 5 -12.91 -1.07 -16.28
C PRO A 5 -11.55 -0.96 -15.58
N ASP A 6 -10.53 -0.49 -16.28
CA ASP A 6 -9.19 -0.27 -15.72
C ASP A 6 -9.18 0.85 -14.67
N LEU A 7 -10.06 1.84 -14.81
CA LEU A 7 -10.21 2.91 -13.83
C LEU A 7 -10.86 2.43 -12.54
N GLN A 8 -11.85 1.55 -12.65
CA GLN A 8 -12.48 0.96 -11.46
C GLN A 8 -11.48 0.09 -10.71
N ARG A 9 -10.61 -0.63 -11.44
CA ARG A 9 -9.51 -1.39 -10.86
C ARG A 9 -8.49 -0.49 -10.16
N LEU A 10 -8.07 0.60 -10.80
CA LEU A 10 -7.13 1.54 -10.19
C LEU A 10 -7.72 2.20 -8.94
N SER A 11 -8.98 2.66 -9.00
CA SER A 11 -9.65 3.26 -7.84
C SER A 11 -9.79 2.28 -6.69
N ALA A 12 -10.18 1.03 -6.96
CA ALA A 12 -10.29 -0.01 -5.94
C ALA A 12 -8.92 -0.34 -5.33
N ALA A 13 -7.87 -0.42 -6.15
CA ALA A 13 -6.52 -0.68 -5.68
C ALA A 13 -6.01 0.43 -4.74
N LEU A 14 -6.26 1.71 -5.10
CA LEU A 14 -5.90 2.85 -4.25
C LEU A 14 -6.68 2.86 -2.93
N GLU A 15 -7.94 2.45 -2.95
CA GLU A 15 -8.75 2.33 -1.73
C GLU A 15 -8.24 1.19 -0.83
N TYR A 16 -7.98 0.01 -1.39
CA TYR A 16 -7.46 -1.13 -0.65
C TYR A 16 -6.08 -0.84 -0.05
N VAL A 17 -5.20 -0.14 -0.78
CA VAL A 17 -3.88 0.20 -0.27
C VAL A 17 -3.96 1.25 0.84
N ASP A 18 -4.86 2.23 0.76
CA ASP A 18 -5.07 3.21 1.83
C ASP A 18 -5.61 2.54 3.10
N LEU A 19 -6.59 1.65 2.96
CA LEU A 19 -7.17 0.90 4.08
C LEU A 19 -6.14 0.00 4.74
N ALA A 20 -5.37 -0.75 3.95
CA ALA A 20 -4.32 -1.62 4.45
C ALA A 20 -3.24 -0.82 5.20
N ALA A 21 -2.81 0.31 4.62
CA ALA A 21 -1.84 1.19 5.26
C ALA A 21 -2.38 1.80 6.56
N GLY A 22 -3.66 2.20 6.58
CA GLY A 22 -4.32 2.69 7.79
C GLY A 22 -4.37 1.66 8.92
N LEU A 23 -4.70 0.40 8.60
CA LEU A 23 -4.70 -0.70 9.58
C LEU A 23 -3.30 -1.00 10.11
N TYR A 24 -2.31 -1.02 9.22
CA TYR A 24 -0.90 -1.21 9.58
C TYR A 24 -0.40 -0.10 10.53
N LEU A 25 -0.71 1.16 10.22
CA LEU A 25 -0.32 2.31 11.04
C LEU A 25 -1.04 2.35 12.39
N ALA A 26 -2.26 1.83 12.47
CA ALA A 26 -2.97 1.61 13.73
C ALA A 26 -2.39 0.44 14.57
N GLY A 27 -1.27 -0.15 14.14
CA GLY A 27 -0.64 -1.28 14.84
C GLY A 27 -1.33 -2.62 14.61
N GLY A 28 -2.29 -2.69 13.68
CA GLY A 28 -2.96 -3.91 13.28
C GLY A 28 -2.08 -4.73 12.33
N ALA A 29 -1.57 -5.86 12.81
CA ALA A 29 -0.97 -6.91 11.98
C ALA A 29 -1.98 -8.05 11.78
N ASP A 30 -3.19 -7.71 11.35
CA ASP A 30 -4.27 -8.68 11.19
C ASP A 30 -4.39 -9.19 9.75
N GLN A 31 -5.11 -10.31 9.61
CA GLN A 31 -5.35 -10.95 8.32
C GLN A 31 -6.12 -10.03 7.36
N ALA A 32 -6.93 -9.09 7.85
CA ALA A 32 -7.67 -8.17 7.00
C ALA A 32 -6.73 -7.16 6.32
N ALA A 33 -5.80 -6.56 7.07
CA ALA A 33 -4.78 -5.68 6.54
C ALA A 33 -3.92 -6.40 5.50
N ARG A 34 -3.52 -7.65 5.78
CA ARG A 34 -2.76 -8.49 4.84
C ARG A 34 -3.53 -8.74 3.54
N LEU A 35 -4.80 -9.14 3.63
CA LEU A 35 -5.62 -9.43 2.44
C LEU A 35 -5.88 -8.19 1.60
N LEU A 36 -6.13 -7.03 2.23
CA LEU A 36 -6.30 -5.76 1.52
C LEU A 36 -5.01 -5.34 0.80
N ALA A 37 -3.86 -5.46 1.47
CA ALA A 37 -2.56 -5.13 0.87
C ALA A 37 -2.25 -6.04 -0.33
N ALA A 38 -2.47 -7.36 -0.19
CA ALA A 38 -2.28 -8.32 -1.26
C ALA A 38 -3.24 -8.09 -2.43
N ALA A 39 -4.50 -7.75 -2.17
CA ALA A 39 -5.48 -7.45 -3.22
C ALA A 39 -5.09 -6.17 -3.99
N ALA A 40 -4.62 -5.14 -3.29
CA ALA A 40 -4.13 -3.92 -3.91
C ALA A 40 -2.91 -4.19 -4.81
N GLU A 41 -1.93 -4.95 -4.30
CA GLU A 41 -0.74 -5.37 -5.04
C GLU A 41 -1.12 -6.10 -6.33
N GLN A 42 -1.99 -7.11 -6.25
CA GLN A 42 -2.44 -7.88 -7.41
C GLN A 42 -3.13 -6.98 -8.46
N GLN A 43 -4.03 -6.08 -8.03
CA GLN A 43 -4.74 -5.19 -8.95
C GLN A 43 -3.81 -4.18 -9.63
N LEU A 44 -2.83 -3.62 -8.91
CA LEU A 44 -1.81 -2.75 -9.48
C LEU A 44 -0.91 -3.52 -10.45
N GLY A 45 -0.53 -4.76 -10.11
CA GLY A 45 0.28 -5.61 -10.98
C GLY A 45 -0.41 -5.95 -12.30
N ASP A 46 -1.71 -6.22 -12.26
CA ASP A 46 -2.51 -6.43 -13.46
C ASP A 46 -2.58 -5.16 -14.33
N LEU A 47 -2.65 -3.97 -13.72
CA LEU A 47 -2.63 -2.69 -14.44
C LEU A 47 -1.25 -2.40 -15.06
N VAL A 48 -0.15 -2.69 -14.36
CA VAL A 48 1.21 -2.57 -14.90
C VAL A 48 1.36 -3.43 -16.15
N ARG A 49 0.92 -4.70 -16.10
CA ARG A 49 0.97 -5.62 -17.25
C ARG A 49 0.17 -5.12 -18.45
N LEU A 50 -0.95 -4.43 -18.21
CA LEU A 50 -1.76 -3.82 -19.26
C LEU A 50 -1.06 -2.62 -19.90
N ILE A 51 -0.35 -1.81 -19.10
CA ILE A 51 0.39 -0.63 -19.57
C ILE A 51 1.68 -1.00 -20.31
N ASP A 52 2.32 -2.12 -19.93
CA ASP A 52 3.51 -2.64 -20.61
C ASP A 52 3.18 -3.47 -21.85
N ALA A 53 1.89 -3.73 -22.12
CA ALA A 53 1.46 -4.39 -23.35
C ALA A 53 1.83 -3.51 -24.57
N PRO A 54 2.34 -4.08 -25.67
CA PRO A 54 2.77 -3.32 -26.85
C PRO A 54 1.67 -2.51 -27.55
N SER A 55 0.40 -2.67 -27.14
CA SER A 55 -0.76 -1.91 -27.60
C SER A 55 -1.14 -0.72 -26.69
N ALA A 56 -0.46 -0.50 -25.57
CA ALA A 56 -0.76 0.60 -24.65
C ALA A 56 -0.30 1.93 -25.26
N THR A 57 -1.24 2.87 -25.42
CA THR A 57 -0.95 4.21 -25.94
C THR A 57 -0.63 5.17 -24.80
N VAL A 58 0.16 6.23 -25.10
CA VAL A 58 0.47 7.31 -24.15
C VAL A 58 -0.80 7.94 -23.56
N ASP A 59 -1.90 7.97 -24.33
CA ASP A 59 -3.22 8.43 -23.90
C ASP A 59 -3.78 7.63 -22.71
N THR A 60 -3.52 6.32 -22.62
CA THR A 60 -4.02 5.49 -21.52
C THR A 60 -3.37 5.90 -20.19
N ARG A 61 -2.06 6.20 -20.21
CA ARG A 61 -1.32 6.67 -19.03
C ARG A 61 -1.81 8.06 -18.58
N GLU A 62 -2.00 8.99 -19.52
CA GLU A 62 -2.53 10.32 -19.19
C GLU A 62 -3.97 10.28 -18.66
N LEU A 63 -4.80 9.39 -19.20
CA LEU A 63 -6.18 9.20 -18.74
C LEU A 63 -6.22 8.67 -17.30
N LEU A 64 -5.41 7.65 -16.99
CA LEU A 64 -5.27 7.11 -15.63
C LEU A 64 -4.78 8.18 -14.65
N ALA A 65 -3.76 8.95 -15.04
CA ALA A 65 -3.23 10.04 -14.23
C ALA A 65 -4.28 11.13 -13.95
N ARG A 66 -5.07 11.51 -14.95
CA ARG A 66 -6.12 12.53 -14.80
C ARG A 66 -7.26 12.08 -13.89
N ILE A 67 -7.66 10.81 -13.98
CA ILE A 67 -8.81 10.29 -13.26
C ILE A 67 -8.46 9.96 -11.81
N ALA A 68 -7.27 9.45 -11.57
CA ALA A 68 -6.80 9.27 -10.21
C ALA A 68 -6.65 10.60 -9.46
N ARG A 69 -6.31 11.72 -10.13
CA ARG A 69 -6.37 13.07 -9.49
C ARG A 69 -7.79 13.47 -9.05
N ALA A 70 -8.82 12.88 -9.66
CA ALA A 70 -10.21 13.09 -9.28
C ALA A 70 -10.70 12.10 -8.20
N HIS A 71 -9.89 11.09 -7.84
CA HIS A 71 -10.22 10.15 -6.78
C HIS A 71 -10.13 10.84 -5.41
N ARG A 72 -11.22 10.82 -4.65
CA ARG A 72 -11.24 11.21 -3.23
C ARG A 72 -11.18 9.94 -2.38
N PRO A 73 -10.11 9.71 -1.61
CA PRO A 73 -10.05 8.58 -0.69
C PRO A 73 -11.14 8.69 0.37
N ALA A 74 -11.74 7.56 0.73
CA ALA A 74 -12.69 7.48 1.82
C ALA A 74 -11.95 7.61 3.17
N VAL A 75 -12.34 8.58 4.00
CA VAL A 75 -11.73 8.77 5.32
C VAL A 75 -12.20 7.65 6.25
N VAL A 76 -11.36 6.64 6.46
CA VAL A 76 -11.55 5.68 7.56
C VAL A 76 -10.94 6.24 8.84
N ALA A 77 -11.76 6.30 9.90
CA ALA A 77 -11.34 6.79 11.20
C ALA A 77 -10.24 5.90 11.81
N PRO A 78 -9.24 6.46 12.50
CA PRO A 78 -8.23 5.69 13.22
C PRO A 78 -8.92 4.74 14.21
N ARG A 79 -8.60 3.45 14.14
CA ARG A 79 -9.05 2.49 15.14
C ARG A 79 -8.24 2.73 16.42
N GLU A 80 -8.92 2.90 17.56
CA GLU A 80 -8.25 2.92 18.85
C GLU A 80 -7.49 1.60 19.04
N VAL A 81 -6.17 1.70 19.19
CA VAL A 81 -5.32 0.56 19.50
C VAL A 81 -5.71 0.10 20.89
N PRO A 82 -6.18 -1.15 21.10
CA PRO A 82 -6.32 -1.65 22.45
C PRO A 82 -4.94 -1.59 23.10
N THR A 83 -4.82 -0.80 24.17
CA THR A 83 -3.64 -0.74 25.03
C THR A 83 -3.31 -2.15 25.49
N ARG A 84 -2.32 -2.76 24.85
CA ARG A 84 -1.73 -4.02 25.28
C ARG A 84 -0.91 -3.65 26.51
N ASP A 85 -1.32 -4.11 27.70
CA ASP A 85 -0.51 -4.01 28.91
C ASP A 85 0.86 -4.65 28.60
N TRP A 86 1.90 -3.81 28.64
CA TRP A 86 3.28 -4.15 28.29
C TRP A 86 4.01 -4.84 29.46
N ASP A 87 3.51 -6.01 29.88
CA ASP A 87 4.24 -6.91 30.79
C ASP A 87 4.46 -8.28 30.12
N GLY A 88 5.11 -8.26 28.95
CA GLY A 88 5.47 -9.47 28.23
C GLY A 88 6.63 -9.26 27.27
N GLU A 89 7.57 -10.21 27.31
CA GLU A 89 8.72 -10.45 26.44
C GLU A 89 8.66 -9.83 25.02
N PRO A 90 9.82 -9.43 24.44
CA PRO A 90 9.87 -8.82 23.12
C PRO A 90 9.16 -9.70 22.09
N VAL A 91 8.03 -9.22 21.59
CA VAL A 91 7.23 -9.91 20.57
C VAL A 91 8.08 -9.98 19.30
N LEU A 92 8.45 -11.21 18.91
CA LEU A 92 9.05 -11.53 17.62
C LEU A 92 8.31 -10.78 16.50
N ALA A 93 9.06 -10.21 15.56
CA ALA A 93 8.49 -9.59 14.36
C ALA A 93 7.42 -10.52 13.78
N ASP A 94 6.16 -10.08 13.86
CA ASP A 94 5.02 -10.87 13.43
C ASP A 94 5.12 -11.03 11.92
N ALA A 95 5.31 -12.26 11.42
CA ALA A 95 5.48 -12.54 10.00
C ALA A 95 4.36 -11.92 9.14
N THR A 96 3.16 -11.77 9.71
CA THR A 96 2.01 -11.09 9.08
C THR A 96 2.31 -9.61 8.81
N ARG A 97 3.00 -8.95 9.74
CA ARG A 97 3.40 -7.55 9.63
C ARG A 97 4.42 -7.34 8.52
N ASP A 98 5.40 -8.24 8.42
CA ASP A 98 6.43 -8.19 7.37
C ASP A 98 5.83 -8.39 5.98
N GLU A 99 4.86 -9.31 5.85
CA GLU A 99 4.11 -9.50 4.60
C GLU A 99 3.28 -8.27 4.23
N ILE A 100 2.58 -7.65 5.19
CA ILE A 100 1.85 -6.39 4.96
C ILE A 100 2.81 -5.33 4.43
N VAL A 101 3.96 -5.14 5.08
CA VAL A 101 4.99 -4.17 4.64
C VAL A 101 5.46 -4.48 3.22
N ALA A 102 5.71 -5.76 2.90
CA ALA A 102 6.14 -6.16 1.57
C ALA A 102 5.11 -5.79 0.50
N PHE A 103 3.83 -6.07 0.74
CA PHE A 103 2.74 -5.69 -0.18
C PHE A 103 2.59 -4.18 -0.33
N LEU A 104 2.66 -3.42 0.77
CA LEU A 104 2.57 -1.95 0.72
C LEU A 104 3.74 -1.34 -0.08
N ARG A 105 4.97 -1.84 0.11
CA ARG A 105 6.13 -1.41 -0.68
C ARG A 105 5.98 -1.77 -2.15
N ALA A 106 5.50 -2.98 -2.47
CA ALA A 106 5.25 -3.38 -3.85
C ALA A 106 4.23 -2.45 -4.54
N ALA A 107 3.14 -2.13 -3.84
CA ALA A 107 2.13 -1.19 -4.33
C ALA A 107 2.70 0.21 -4.59
N TRP A 108 3.56 0.72 -3.69
CA TRP A 108 4.28 1.98 -3.89
C TRP A 108 5.12 1.95 -5.18
N PHE A 109 5.97 0.95 -5.34
CA PHE A 109 6.85 0.84 -6.52
C PHE A 109 6.06 0.68 -7.83
N MET A 110 4.93 -0.02 -7.81
CA MET A 110 4.07 -0.14 -9.00
C MET A 110 3.44 1.20 -9.38
N LEU A 111 3.02 2.00 -8.41
CA LEU A 111 2.54 3.36 -8.66
C LEU A 111 3.66 4.24 -9.24
N GLU A 112 4.89 4.15 -8.70
CA GLU A 112 6.05 4.85 -9.27
C GLU A 112 6.35 4.42 -10.71
N ALA A 113 6.38 3.11 -10.98
CA ALA A 113 6.64 2.56 -12.31
C ALA A 113 5.61 3.02 -13.35
N MET A 114 4.35 3.17 -12.95
CA MET A 114 3.28 3.71 -13.81
C MET A 114 3.31 5.24 -13.94
N GLY A 115 4.20 5.95 -13.22
CA GLY A 115 4.23 7.42 -13.16
C GLY A 115 3.07 8.02 -12.35
N LEU A 116 2.47 7.22 -11.47
CA LEU A 116 1.30 7.53 -10.65
C LEU A 116 1.63 7.74 -9.17
N ALA A 117 2.91 7.93 -8.81
CA ALA A 117 3.34 8.14 -7.42
C ALA A 117 2.62 9.29 -6.71
N ALA A 118 2.28 10.37 -7.43
CA ALA A 118 1.52 11.50 -6.89
C ALA A 118 0.09 11.16 -6.44
N LEU A 119 -0.37 9.94 -6.72
CA LEU A 119 -1.70 9.42 -6.41
C LEU A 119 -1.67 8.41 -5.27
N ALA A 120 -0.47 8.06 -4.80
CA ALA A 120 -0.31 7.19 -3.66
C ALA A 120 -0.96 7.84 -2.42
N PRO A 121 -1.78 7.09 -1.65
CA PRO A 121 -2.37 7.61 -0.43
C PRO A 121 -1.30 8.06 0.57
N GLU A 122 -1.54 9.15 1.31
CA GLU A 122 -0.57 9.64 2.31
C GLU A 122 -0.22 8.57 3.35
N ARG A 123 -1.18 7.73 3.74
CA ARG A 123 -0.96 6.62 4.67
C ARG A 123 -0.02 5.56 4.11
N LEU A 124 -0.05 5.33 2.80
CA LEU A 124 0.88 4.40 2.15
C LEU A 124 2.32 4.90 2.29
N GLN A 125 2.56 6.17 1.98
CA GLN A 125 3.86 6.81 2.17
C GLN A 125 4.32 6.68 3.63
N GLN A 126 3.47 7.05 4.59
CA GLN A 126 3.77 6.96 6.02
C GLN A 126 4.06 5.52 6.48
N ALA A 127 3.31 4.53 5.97
CA ALA A 127 3.52 3.12 6.30
C ALA A 127 4.86 2.61 5.77
N VAL A 128 5.22 2.98 4.54
CA VAL A 128 6.52 2.64 3.93
C VAL A 128 7.64 3.31 4.71
N ASP A 129 7.56 4.61 4.98
CA ASP A 129 8.57 5.35 5.75
C ASP A 129 8.80 4.73 7.13
N ASN A 130 7.72 4.50 7.91
CA ASN A 130 7.80 3.88 9.22
C ASN A 130 8.44 2.47 9.14
N SER A 131 8.11 1.68 8.12
CA SER A 131 8.70 0.35 7.95
C SER A 131 10.21 0.35 7.65
N THR A 132 10.73 1.43 7.04
CA THR A 132 12.16 1.55 6.74
C THR A 132 12.97 1.98 7.94
N VAL A 133 12.41 2.82 8.80
CA VAL A 133 13.05 3.30 10.04
C VAL A 133 13.15 2.19 11.09
N PHE A 134 12.09 1.40 11.29
CA PHE A 134 12.11 0.32 12.29
C PHE A 134 12.80 -0.96 11.81
N GLY A 135 12.93 -1.18 10.49
CA GLY A 135 13.69 -2.30 9.93
C GLY A 135 15.21 -2.19 10.08
N SER A 136 15.74 -0.98 10.31
CA SER A 136 17.18 -0.74 10.44
C SER A 136 17.72 -0.95 11.86
N ALA A 137 16.86 -1.08 12.88
CA ALA A 137 17.29 -1.13 14.28
C ALA A 137 17.78 -2.53 14.73
N GLY A 138 17.53 -3.59 13.94
CA GLY A 138 17.88 -4.96 14.30
C GLY A 138 19.22 -5.48 13.76
N ALA A 139 19.98 -4.70 12.99
CA ALA A 139 21.13 -5.20 12.23
C ALA A 139 22.48 -4.55 12.56
N LEU A 140 22.57 -3.74 13.62
CA LEU A 140 23.83 -3.12 14.05
C LEU A 140 24.28 -3.72 15.37
N GLU A 141 24.75 -4.97 15.33
CA GLU A 141 25.66 -5.47 16.36
C GLU A 141 26.93 -4.60 16.34
N PRO A 142 27.35 -4.00 17.47
CA PRO A 142 28.62 -3.31 17.52
C PRO A 142 29.75 -4.32 17.33
N PHE A 143 30.60 -4.08 16.32
CA PHE A 143 31.85 -4.82 16.19
C PHE A 143 32.71 -4.54 17.43
N VAL A 144 32.79 -5.53 18.32
CA VAL A 144 33.78 -5.62 19.41
C VAL A 144 34.95 -6.48 18.95
#